data_AF-A0A2V5U623-F1
#
_entry.id   AF-A0A2V5U623-F1
#
_cell.length_a   1.000
_cell.length_b   1.000
_cell.length_c   1.000
_cell.angle_alpha   90.00
_cell.angle_beta   90.00
_cell.angle_gamma   90.00
#
_symmetry.space_group_name_H-M   'P 1'
#
loop_
_entity.id
_entity.type
_entity.pdbx_description
1 polymer ?
#
loop_
_entity_poly.entity_id
_entity_poly.type
_entity_poly.pdbx_seq_one_letter_code
_entity_poly.pdbx_strand_id
1 'polypeptide(L)'
;MDPQKEAAYWLEQHPKQPYAKNGSYEQFEHAYKTGYNSFFKYRGQNFVDVEDSIALDYERAKPDSALPWDTVRPAVNAVWERMTGVISPRDPGRGVRDWI
;
A
#
# COMPACT_ATOMS: atom_id res chain seq x y z
N MET A 1 -9.74 -4.91 -8.47
CA MET A 1 -9.72 -3.69 -7.66
C MET A 1 -9.60 -2.51 -8.63
N ASP A 2 -10.50 -1.53 -8.54
CA ASP A 2 -10.54 -0.40 -9.48
C ASP A 2 -9.57 0.69 -9.01
N PRO A 3 -8.41 0.89 -9.66
CA PRO A 3 -7.38 1.84 -9.18
C PRO A 3 -7.91 3.28 -9.09
N GLN A 4 -8.87 3.66 -9.94
CA GLN A 4 -9.51 4.98 -9.88
C GLN A 4 -10.39 5.19 -8.63
N LYS A 5 -11.17 4.17 -8.22
CA LYS A 5 -11.99 4.30 -7.00
C LYS A 5 -11.11 4.41 -5.77
N GLU A 6 -9.99 3.72 -5.77
CA GLU A 6 -9.05 3.75 -4.67
C GLU A 6 -8.28 5.07 -4.60
N ALA A 7 -7.86 5.60 -5.74
CA ALA A 7 -7.29 6.94 -5.84
C ALA A 7 -8.27 8.01 -5.33
N ALA A 8 -9.54 7.96 -5.75
CA ALA A 8 -10.57 8.88 -5.27
C ALA A 8 -10.78 8.77 -3.74
N TYR A 9 -10.84 7.54 -3.21
CA TYR A 9 -10.94 7.31 -1.77
C TYR A 9 -9.76 7.90 -1.01
N TRP A 10 -8.53 7.64 -1.45
CA TRP A 10 -7.35 8.19 -0.80
C TRP A 10 -7.24 9.69 -0.97
N LEU A 11 -7.73 10.27 -2.06
CA LEU A 11 -7.77 11.72 -2.23
C LEU A 11 -8.66 12.38 -1.17
N GLU A 12 -9.80 11.78 -0.81
CA GLU A 12 -10.69 12.28 0.24
C GLU A 12 -10.21 11.92 1.67
N GLN A 13 -9.52 10.79 1.84
CA GLN A 13 -9.03 10.36 3.16
C GLN A 13 -7.68 10.93 3.53
N HIS A 14 -6.78 11.13 2.57
CA HIS A 14 -5.44 11.68 2.78
C HIS A 14 -5.46 12.91 3.69
N PRO A 15 -6.25 13.98 3.44
CA PRO A 15 -6.26 15.17 4.30
C PRO A 15 -6.71 14.91 5.75
N LYS A 16 -7.37 13.79 6.03
CA LYS A 16 -7.79 13.38 7.39
C LYS A 16 -6.69 12.65 8.15
N GLN A 17 -5.63 12.25 7.46
CA GLN A 17 -4.53 11.48 8.02
C GLN A 17 -3.50 12.40 8.67
N PRO A 18 -2.88 11.99 9.79
CA PRO A 18 -1.91 12.82 10.51
C PRO A 18 -0.64 13.11 9.70
N TYR A 19 -0.34 12.28 8.69
CA TYR A 19 0.83 12.42 7.82
C TYR A 19 0.58 13.30 6.58
N ALA A 20 -0.66 13.71 6.29
CA ALA A 20 -0.95 14.59 5.15
C ALA A 20 -0.42 16.02 5.32
N LYS A 21 -0.01 16.39 6.53
CA LYS A 21 0.73 17.64 6.75
C LYS A 21 2.13 17.64 6.12
N ASN A 22 2.66 16.47 5.77
CA ASN A 22 4.02 16.32 5.25
C ASN A 22 4.09 16.43 3.71
N GLY A 23 2.96 16.58 3.03
CA GLY A 23 2.92 16.77 1.58
C GLY A 23 1.53 16.60 0.98
N SER A 24 1.42 16.87 -0.31
CA SER A 24 0.16 16.77 -1.05
C SER A 24 -0.10 15.37 -1.58
N TYR A 25 -1.37 15.04 -1.86
CA TYR A 25 -1.76 13.73 -2.39
C TYR A 25 -0.91 13.27 -3.59
N GLU A 26 -0.54 14.18 -4.51
CA GLU A 26 0.32 13.86 -5.65
C GLU A 26 1.70 13.28 -5.25
N GLN A 27 2.29 13.80 -4.18
CA GLN A 27 3.58 13.32 -3.67
C GLN A 27 3.45 11.96 -2.98
N PHE A 28 2.27 11.67 -2.42
CA PHE A 28 1.91 10.39 -1.81
C PHE A 28 1.31 9.40 -2.82
N GLU A 29 0.94 9.83 -4.02
CA GLU A 29 0.29 9.00 -5.03
C GLU A 29 1.15 7.79 -5.37
N HIS A 30 2.47 8.02 -5.52
CA HIS A 30 3.44 6.95 -5.74
C HIS A 30 3.45 5.96 -4.55
N ALA A 31 3.40 6.46 -3.32
CA ALA A 31 3.39 5.62 -2.12
C ALA A 31 2.14 4.76 -2.03
N TYR A 32 0.96 5.35 -2.29
CA TYR A 32 -0.29 4.61 -2.36
C TYR A 32 -0.18 3.48 -3.40
N LYS A 33 0.22 3.81 -4.64
CA LYS A 33 0.43 2.82 -5.72
C LYS A 33 1.41 1.71 -5.32
N THR A 34 2.51 2.05 -4.66
CA THR A 34 3.47 1.05 -4.18
C THR A 34 2.88 0.16 -3.08
N GLY A 35 2.09 0.72 -2.16
CA GLY A 35 1.33 -0.05 -1.17
C GLY A 35 0.37 -1.06 -1.81
N TYR A 36 -0.34 -0.62 -2.84
CA TYR A 36 -1.21 -1.49 -3.65
C TYR A 36 -0.43 -2.65 -4.28
N ASN A 37 0.60 -2.32 -5.05
CA ASN A 37 1.40 -3.30 -5.78
C ASN A 37 2.08 -4.30 -4.84
N SER A 38 2.68 -3.79 -3.76
CA SER A 38 3.33 -4.62 -2.74
C SER A 38 2.36 -5.54 -2.02
N PHE A 39 1.15 -5.07 -1.70
CA PHE A 39 0.14 -5.93 -1.07
C PHE A 39 -0.24 -7.12 -1.97
N PHE A 40 -0.43 -6.89 -3.27
CA PHE A 40 -0.69 -7.99 -4.21
C PHE A 40 0.51 -8.93 -4.36
N LYS A 41 1.73 -8.38 -4.32
CA LYS A 41 2.99 -9.15 -4.41
C LYS A 41 3.24 -10.02 -3.18
N TYR A 42 2.93 -9.52 -1.99
CA TYR A 42 3.21 -10.14 -0.69
C TYR A 42 1.94 -10.58 0.03
N ARG A 43 0.92 -10.98 -0.73
CA ARG A 43 -0.40 -11.34 -0.19
C ARG A 43 -0.29 -12.45 0.86
N GLY A 44 -0.86 -12.21 2.04
CA GLY A 44 -0.82 -13.14 3.18
C GLY A 44 0.36 -12.96 4.12
N GLN A 45 1.25 -11.99 3.86
CA GLN A 45 2.27 -11.54 4.81
C GLN A 45 1.83 -10.25 5.51
N ASN A 46 2.52 -9.89 6.60
CA ASN A 46 2.29 -8.62 7.28
C ASN A 46 3.19 -7.53 6.69
N PHE A 47 2.72 -6.28 6.76
CA PHE A 47 3.47 -5.12 6.32
C PHE A 47 4.86 -5.06 6.98
N VAL A 48 4.95 -5.35 8.28
CA VAL A 48 6.20 -5.32 9.06
C VAL A 48 7.26 -6.30 8.55
N ASP A 49 6.85 -7.48 8.05
CA ASP A 49 7.77 -8.51 7.56
C ASP A 49 8.37 -8.13 6.20
N VAL A 50 7.63 -7.37 5.40
CA VAL A 50 8.05 -6.97 4.05
C VAL A 50 8.35 -5.48 3.93
N GLU A 51 8.29 -4.72 5.01
CA GLU A 51 8.45 -3.25 5.04
C GLU A 51 9.74 -2.85 4.34
N ASP A 52 10.85 -3.51 4.67
CA ASP A 52 12.18 -3.25 4.09
C ASP A 52 12.21 -3.49 2.58
N SER A 53 11.59 -4.59 2.12
CA SER A 53 11.50 -4.90 0.70
C SER A 53 10.63 -3.88 -0.06
N ILE A 54 9.56 -3.38 0.57
CA ILE A 54 8.69 -2.36 -0.01
C ILE A 54 9.39 -1.01 -0.04
N ALA A 55 10.12 -0.67 1.02
CA ALA A 55 10.92 0.54 1.10
C ALA A 55 11.95 0.58 -0.04
N LEU A 56 12.67 -0.52 -0.25
CA LEU A 56 13.64 -0.65 -1.34
C LEU A 56 13.00 -0.50 -2.72
N ASP A 57 11.83 -1.12 -2.95
CA ASP A 57 11.10 -1.03 -4.20
C ASP A 57 10.59 0.40 -4.45
N TYR A 58 10.06 1.03 -3.40
CA TYR A 58 9.65 2.44 -3.40
C TYR A 58 10.82 3.36 -3.76
N GLU A 59 11.95 3.24 -3.06
CA GLU A 59 13.10 4.11 -3.30
C GLU A 59 13.70 3.94 -4.69
N ARG A 60 13.64 2.74 -5.26
CA ARG A 60 14.08 2.47 -6.64
C ARG A 60 13.14 3.04 -7.69
N ALA A 61 11.83 3.04 -7.42
CA ALA A 61 10.82 3.51 -8.35
C ALA A 61 10.42 4.97 -8.13
N LYS A 62 10.91 5.62 -7.06
CA LYS A 62 10.46 6.95 -6.67
C LYS A 62 10.82 7.98 -7.75
N PRO A 63 9.85 8.79 -8.22
CA PRO A 63 10.15 9.97 -9.01
C PRO A 63 10.77 11.06 -8.14
N ASP A 64 11.47 12.03 -8.75
CA ASP A 64 12.13 13.14 -8.04
C ASP A 64 11.15 13.97 -7.18
N SER A 65 9.88 14.03 -7.60
CA SER A 65 8.80 14.72 -6.89
C SER A 65 8.19 13.95 -5.71
N ALA A 66 8.57 12.67 -5.53
CA ALA A 66 8.06 11.84 -4.44
C ALA A 66 8.82 12.06 -3.13
N LEU A 67 8.11 11.93 -2.02
CA LEU A 67 8.67 12.11 -0.68
C LEU A 67 9.54 10.91 -0.26
N PRO A 68 10.45 11.09 0.71
CA PRO A 68 11.26 9.99 1.22
C PRO A 68 10.37 8.93 1.89
N TRP A 69 10.83 7.67 1.86
CA TRP A 69 10.12 6.52 2.43
C TRP A 69 9.64 6.79 3.86
N ASP A 70 10.48 7.37 4.72
CA ASP A 70 10.15 7.64 6.12
C ASP A 70 8.87 8.48 6.28
N THR A 71 8.66 9.44 5.37
CA THR A 71 7.48 10.30 5.35
C THR A 71 6.23 9.59 4.83
N VAL A 72 6.40 8.72 3.83
CA VAL A 72 5.28 8.05 3.16
C VAL A 72 4.94 6.67 3.73
N ARG A 73 5.84 6.08 4.52
CA ARG A 73 5.66 4.81 5.22
C ARG A 73 4.30 4.69 5.91
N PRO A 74 3.82 5.68 6.70
CA PRO A 74 2.50 5.58 7.31
C PRO A 74 1.35 5.56 6.27
N ALA A 75 1.52 6.18 5.11
CA ALA A 75 0.53 6.12 4.03
C ALA A 75 0.48 4.73 3.37
N VAL A 76 1.65 4.11 3.16
CA VAL A 76 1.73 2.74 2.64
C VAL A 76 1.13 1.75 3.64
N ASN A 77 1.46 1.90 4.92
CA ASN A 77 0.88 1.06 5.97
C ASN A 77 -0.65 1.20 6.02
N ALA A 78 -1.19 2.40 5.91
CA ALA A 78 -2.64 2.61 5.88
C ALA A 78 -3.35 1.89 4.70
N VAL A 79 -2.69 1.79 3.54
CA VAL A 79 -3.17 0.95 2.42
C VAL A 79 -3.20 -0.51 2.80
N TRP A 80 -2.11 -0.98 3.39
CA TRP A 80 -1.97 -2.36 3.84
C TRP A 80 -3.01 -2.72 4.90
N GLU A 81 -3.20 -1.89 5.92
CA GLU A 81 -4.23 -2.08 6.96
C GLU A 81 -5.64 -2.13 6.37
N ARG A 82 -5.94 -1.24 5.41
CA ARG A 82 -7.22 -1.27 4.69
C ARG A 82 -7.37 -2.55 3.89
N MET A 83 -6.33 -2.97 3.18
CA MET A 83 -6.33 -4.18 2.37
C MET A 83 -6.46 -5.44 3.21
N THR A 84 -5.70 -5.57 4.29
CA THR A 84 -5.78 -6.70 5.23
C THR A 84 -7.14 -6.72 5.93
N GLY A 85 -7.69 -5.56 6.30
CA GLY A 85 -9.04 -5.42 6.86
C GLY A 85 -10.16 -5.77 5.87
N VAL A 86 -9.97 -5.45 4.58
CA VAL A 86 -10.85 -5.93 3.49
C VAL A 86 -10.68 -7.45 3.26
N ILE A 87 -9.52 -8.01 3.62
CA ILE A 87 -9.12 -9.39 3.29
C ILE A 87 -9.25 -10.38 4.47
N SER A 88 -9.73 -9.98 5.65
CA SER A 88 -9.81 -10.89 6.82
C SER A 88 -11.22 -10.97 7.46
N PRO A 89 -11.73 -12.14 7.94
CA PRO A 89 -11.19 -13.51 7.92
C PRO A 89 -12.21 -14.50 7.31
N ARG A 90 -12.23 -14.68 5.98
CA ARG A 90 -13.11 -15.69 5.34
C ARG A 90 -12.64 -16.30 4.02
N ASP A 91 -11.32 -16.35 3.76
CA ASP A 91 -10.81 -17.12 2.60
C ASP A 91 -9.85 -18.25 3.02
N PRO A 92 -10.37 -19.42 3.43
CA PRO A 92 -9.61 -20.67 3.51
C PRO A 92 -9.67 -21.38 2.14
N GLY A 93 -9.14 -20.77 1.07
CA GLY A 93 -9.57 -21.24 -0.25
C GLY A 93 -8.74 -20.96 -1.49
N ARG A 94 -7.41 -20.77 -1.44
CA ARG A 94 -6.58 -20.93 -2.66
C ARG A 94 -5.22 -21.55 -2.41
N GLY A 95 -5.25 -22.80 -2.00
CA GLY A 95 -4.17 -23.75 -2.19
C GLY A 95 -4.71 -25.01 -2.85
N VAL A 96 -5.30 -24.90 -4.05
CA VAL A 96 -5.59 -26.08 -4.88
C VAL A 96 -4.24 -26.55 -5.42
N ARG A 97 -3.53 -27.34 -4.60
CA ARG A 97 -2.35 -28.08 -5.03
C ARG A 97 -2.88 -29.38 -5.63
N ASP A 98 -2.91 -29.38 -6.95
CA ASP A 98 -2.61 -30.51 -7.83
C ASP A 98 -2.45 -31.87 -7.11
N TRP A 99 -3.42 -32.77 -7.30
CA TRP A 99 -3.21 -34.21 -7.19
C TRP A 99 -3.74 -34.82 -8.48
N ILE A 100 -2.82 -35.48 -9.17
CA ILE A 100 -3.03 -36.34 -10.33
C ILE A 100 -3.50 -37.72 -9.86
#